data_AF-A0A0U3AMG6-F1
#
_entry.id   AF-A0A0U3AMG6-F1
#
_cell.length_a   1.000
_cell.length_b   1.000
_cell.length_c   1.000
_cell.angle_alpha   90.00
_cell.angle_beta   90.00
_cell.angle_gamma   90.00
#
_symmetry.space_group_name_H-M   'P 1'
#
loop_
_entity.id
_entity.type
_entity.pdbx_description
1 polymer ?
#
loop_
_entity_poly.entity_id
_entity_poly.type
_entity_poly.pdbx_seq_one_letter_code
_entity_poly.pdbx_strand_id
1 'polypeptide(L)'
;GLRRMFGFEPRLEFEGAGAKLAMVLFSAGYWDAGVSLAQDAGRSVDAVPRDAVLVLALDAYRRGDWAETSLLAEQVNSSDFVIRVLRAAALGQLGSDQAGARLDDAGHRTPEFERTFREEMARHHFKPALSASIKEGLVKAGLKSSALASAM
;
A
#
# COMPACT_ATOMS: atom_id res chain seq x y z
N GLY A 1 -42.36 2.26 -30.04
CA GLY A 1 -42.47 3.34 -29.05
C GLY A 1 -41.44 3.15 -27.95
N LEU A 2 -40.70 4.22 -27.65
CA LEU A 2 -40.09 4.55 -26.35
C LEU A 2 -39.32 3.44 -25.58
N ARG A 3 -38.19 2.97 -26.13
CA ARG A 3 -37.14 2.27 -25.34
C ARG A 3 -35.72 2.75 -25.65
N ARG A 4 -35.58 3.97 -26.15
CA ARG A 4 -34.29 4.66 -26.37
C ARG A 4 -34.47 6.14 -26.09
N MET A 5 -34.45 6.51 -24.81
CA MET A 5 -34.27 7.88 -24.32
C MET A 5 -34.04 7.73 -22.81
N PHE A 6 -32.97 8.31 -22.28
CA PHE A 6 -32.32 8.01 -21.00
C PHE A 6 -31.23 6.94 -21.09
N GLY A 7 -30.10 7.39 -21.63
CA GLY A 7 -28.80 6.84 -21.29
C GLY A 7 -28.54 7.08 -19.80
N PHE A 8 -28.42 5.98 -19.07
CA PHE A 8 -27.58 5.82 -17.89
C PHE A 8 -27.45 4.31 -17.72
N GLU A 9 -26.39 3.72 -18.30
CA GLU A 9 -25.87 2.47 -17.77
C GLU A 9 -24.91 2.85 -16.62
N PRO A 10 -25.32 2.79 -15.34
CA PRO A 10 -24.39 2.99 -14.24
C PRO A 10 -23.62 1.68 -14.03
N ARG A 11 -22.77 1.28 -14.97
CA ARG A 11 -21.96 0.06 -14.83
C ARG A 11 -20.47 0.33 -14.61
N LEU A 12 -20.01 1.59 -14.67
CA LEU A 12 -18.56 1.87 -14.76
C LEU A 12 -17.97 2.85 -13.72
N GLU A 13 -18.76 3.48 -12.84
CA GLU A 13 -18.19 4.49 -11.89
C GLU A 13 -18.08 4.04 -10.43
N PHE A 14 -18.62 2.87 -10.06
CA PHE A 14 -18.57 2.37 -8.68
C PHE A 14 -17.52 1.27 -8.42
N GLU A 15 -16.85 0.75 -9.46
CA GLU A 15 -15.91 -0.38 -9.36
C GLU A 15 -14.65 -0.09 -8.51
N GLY A 16 -14.44 1.16 -8.09
CA GLY A 16 -13.36 1.54 -7.15
C GLY A 16 -13.84 2.19 -5.85
N ALA A 17 -15.14 2.48 -5.68
CA ALA A 17 -15.64 3.27 -4.56
C ALA A 17 -15.47 2.52 -3.22
N GLY A 18 -15.77 1.22 -3.20
CA GLY A 18 -15.56 0.36 -2.03
C GLY A 18 -14.09 0.28 -1.62
N ALA A 19 -13.19 0.13 -2.58
CA ALA A 19 -11.75 0.08 -2.34
C ALA A 19 -11.18 1.41 -1.80
N LYS A 20 -11.66 2.54 -2.31
CA LYS A 20 -11.29 3.87 -1.80
C LYS A 20 -11.79 4.08 -0.37
N LEU A 21 -13.04 3.70 -0.09
CA LEU A 21 -13.57 3.78 1.27
C LEU A 21 -12.83 2.84 2.22
N ALA A 22 -12.46 1.64 1.77
CA ALA A 22 -11.63 0.71 2.54
C ALA A 22 -10.31 1.35 2.97
N MET A 23 -9.65 2.06 2.05
CA MET A 23 -8.42 2.80 2.35
C MET A 23 -8.64 3.91 3.38
N VAL A 24 -9.72 4.69 3.27
CA VAL A 24 -10.07 5.73 4.24
C VAL A 24 -10.33 5.13 5.63
N LEU A 25 -11.11 4.05 5.71
CA LEU A 25 -11.42 3.36 6.97
C LEU A 25 -10.14 2.81 7.61
N PHE A 26 -9.29 2.17 6.82
CA PHE A 26 -8.01 1.66 7.26
C PHE A 26 -7.16 2.80 7.83
N SER A 27 -6.88 3.86 7.06
CA SER A 27 -6.08 5.01 7.53
C SER A 27 -6.63 5.68 8.81
N ALA A 28 -7.96 5.72 8.98
CA ALA A 28 -8.57 6.24 10.20
C ALA A 28 -8.31 5.37 11.45
N GLY A 29 -7.96 4.10 11.26
CA GLY A 29 -7.71 3.11 12.30
C GLY A 29 -8.81 2.07 12.46
N TYR A 30 -9.82 2.08 11.59
CA TYR A 30 -10.87 1.05 11.54
C TYR A 30 -10.39 -0.15 10.72
N TRP A 31 -9.35 -0.82 11.22
CA TRP A 31 -8.60 -1.84 10.47
C TRP A 31 -9.50 -2.97 9.94
N ASP A 32 -10.27 -3.62 10.81
CA ASP A 32 -11.10 -4.77 10.44
C ASP A 32 -12.18 -4.38 9.42
N ALA A 33 -12.78 -3.20 9.58
CA ALA A 33 -13.78 -2.68 8.65
C ALA A 33 -13.16 -2.35 7.28
N GLY A 34 -11.97 -1.72 7.27
CA GLY A 34 -11.22 -1.46 6.05
C GLY A 34 -10.84 -2.75 5.31
N VAL A 35 -10.33 -3.75 6.04
CA VAL A 35 -9.95 -5.06 5.49
C VAL A 35 -11.16 -5.79 4.94
N SER A 36 -12.26 -5.88 5.68
CA SER A 36 -13.49 -6.54 5.22
C SER A 36 -13.99 -5.91 3.92
N LEU A 37 -14.02 -4.57 3.87
CA LEU A 37 -14.49 -3.86 2.68
C LEU A 37 -13.53 -4.01 1.49
N ALA A 38 -12.22 -4.07 1.73
CA ALA A 38 -11.23 -4.36 0.68
C ALA A 38 -11.41 -5.77 0.10
N GLN A 39 -11.66 -6.77 0.96
CA GLN A 39 -11.94 -8.14 0.52
C GLN A 39 -13.21 -8.20 -0.33
N ASP A 40 -14.28 -7.53 0.08
CA ASP A 40 -15.53 -7.50 -0.67
C ASP A 40 -15.40 -6.75 -2.00
N ALA A 41 -14.62 -5.67 -2.02
CA ALA A 41 -14.29 -4.96 -3.25
C ALA A 41 -13.48 -5.85 -4.23
N GLY A 42 -12.59 -6.71 -3.72
CA GLY A 42 -11.79 -7.63 -4.54
C GLY A 42 -12.57 -8.82 -5.12
N ARG A 43 -13.72 -9.17 -4.54
CA ARG A 43 -14.59 -10.26 -5.03
C ARG A 43 -15.54 -9.83 -6.15
N SER A 44 -15.73 -8.52 -6.33
CA SER A 44 -16.84 -7.96 -7.10
C SER A 44 -16.49 -7.52 -8.52
N VAL A 45 -15.27 -7.79 -9.01
CA VAL A 45 -14.74 -7.26 -10.27
C VAL A 45 -13.76 -8.23 -10.96
N ASP A 46 -13.65 -8.12 -12.29
CA ASP A 46 -12.73 -8.93 -13.12
C ASP A 46 -11.24 -8.63 -12.86
N ALA A 47 -10.92 -7.49 -12.26
CA ALA A 47 -9.57 -7.12 -11.82
C ALA A 47 -9.62 -6.47 -10.43
N VAL A 48 -8.85 -7.00 -9.47
CA VAL A 48 -8.86 -6.51 -8.09
C VAL A 48 -8.41 -5.04 -8.03
N PRO A 49 -9.18 -4.15 -7.38
CA PRO A 49 -8.82 -2.74 -7.32
C PRO A 49 -7.53 -2.54 -6.52
N ARG A 50 -6.65 -1.70 -7.05
CA ARG A 50 -5.35 -1.35 -6.44
C ARG A 50 -5.45 -0.93 -4.97
N ASP A 51 -6.42 -0.08 -4.66
CA ASP A 51 -6.63 0.43 -3.30
C ASP A 51 -7.03 -0.71 -2.34
N ALA A 52 -7.74 -1.74 -2.83
CA ALA A 52 -8.08 -2.92 -2.04
C ALA A 52 -6.83 -3.75 -1.75
N VAL A 53 -5.99 -4.01 -2.75
CA VAL A 53 -4.73 -4.75 -2.55
C VAL A 53 -3.79 -4.01 -1.60
N LEU A 54 -3.70 -2.68 -1.70
CA LEU A 54 -2.89 -1.88 -0.79
C LEU A 54 -3.38 -2.00 0.67
N VAL A 55 -4.69 -1.95 0.92
CA VAL A 55 -5.24 -2.16 2.27
C VAL A 55 -4.89 -3.54 2.82
N LEU A 56 -5.04 -4.60 2.01
CA LEU A 56 -4.71 -5.96 2.42
C LEU A 56 -3.21 -6.12 2.71
N ALA A 57 -2.34 -5.53 1.89
CA ALA A 57 -0.90 -5.57 2.11
C ALA A 57 -0.49 -4.80 3.37
N LEU A 58 -1.10 -3.65 3.64
CA LEU A 58 -0.85 -2.87 4.85
C LEU A 58 -1.31 -3.63 6.11
N ASP A 59 -2.44 -4.33 6.05
CA ASP A 59 -2.90 -5.14 7.17
C ASP A 59 -2.00 -6.34 7.42
N ALA A 60 -1.61 -7.08 6.37
CA ALA A 60 -0.64 -8.16 6.46
C ALA A 60 0.66 -7.67 7.12
N TYR A 61 1.17 -6.51 6.69
CA TYR A 61 2.39 -5.93 7.26
C TYR A 61 2.20 -5.57 8.73
N ARG A 62 1.07 -4.92 9.08
CA ARG A 62 0.74 -4.56 10.46
C ARG A 62 0.68 -5.78 11.37
N ARG A 63 0.23 -6.92 10.86
CA ARG A 63 0.12 -8.20 11.58
C ARG A 63 1.44 -8.99 11.64
N GLY A 64 2.49 -8.50 10.97
CA GLY A 64 3.77 -9.19 10.89
C GLY A 64 3.84 -10.29 9.83
N ASP A 65 2.85 -10.35 8.94
CA ASP A 65 2.83 -11.31 7.83
C ASP A 65 3.57 -10.73 6.62
N TRP A 66 4.90 -10.76 6.73
CA TRP A 66 5.80 -10.18 5.75
C TRP A 66 5.74 -10.91 4.40
N ALA A 67 5.52 -12.22 4.43
CA ALA A 67 5.43 -13.04 3.21
C ALA A 67 4.18 -12.67 2.41
N GLU A 68 3.02 -12.60 3.07
CA GLU A 68 1.77 -12.20 2.44
C GLU A 68 1.85 -10.75 1.96
N THR A 69 2.47 -9.85 2.73
CA THR A 69 2.69 -8.47 2.30
C THR A 69 3.47 -8.40 0.98
N SER A 70 4.57 -9.15 0.87
CA SER A 70 5.39 -9.16 -0.33
C SER A 70 4.66 -9.77 -1.52
N LEU A 71 3.83 -10.79 -1.30
CA LEU A 71 3.01 -11.42 -2.34
C LEU A 71 1.96 -10.44 -2.88
N LEU A 72 1.19 -9.81 -1.99
CA LEU A 72 0.17 -8.81 -2.36
C LEU A 72 0.79 -7.61 -3.07
N ALA A 73 1.96 -7.14 -2.61
CA ALA A 73 2.66 -6.03 -3.23
C ALA A 73 3.26 -6.35 -4.62
N GLU A 74 3.54 -7.62 -4.93
CA GLU A 74 3.93 -8.05 -6.29
C GLU A 74 2.75 -8.08 -7.25
N GLN A 75 1.55 -8.44 -6.78
CA GLN A 75 0.35 -8.50 -7.63
C GLN A 75 0.01 -7.15 -8.25
N VAL A 76 0.37 -6.07 -7.56
CA VAL A 76 0.17 -4.71 -8.06
C VAL A 76 1.40 -4.27 -8.83
N ASN A 77 1.38 -4.52 -10.15
CA ASN A 77 2.40 -4.04 -11.08
C ASN A 77 2.27 -2.52 -11.34
N SER A 78 2.23 -1.73 -10.26
CA SER A 78 1.97 -0.30 -10.31
C SER A 78 3.21 0.46 -9.85
N SER A 79 3.48 1.58 -10.51
CA SER A 79 4.52 2.55 -10.14
C SER A 79 4.27 3.24 -8.79
N ASP A 80 3.29 2.76 -8.00
CA ASP A 80 2.97 3.28 -6.68
C ASP A 80 4.20 3.28 -5.78
N PHE A 81 4.43 4.41 -5.13
CA PHE A 81 5.55 4.53 -4.22
C PHE A 81 5.33 3.69 -2.96
N VAL A 82 4.13 3.74 -2.36
CA VAL A 82 3.81 3.05 -1.11
C VAL A 82 3.91 1.54 -1.28
N ILE A 83 3.41 0.99 -2.39
CA ILE A 83 3.50 -0.47 -2.65
C ILE A 83 4.95 -0.92 -2.82
N ARG A 84 5.76 -0.19 -3.59
CA ARG A 84 7.19 -0.52 -3.76
C ARG A 84 7.96 -0.46 -2.44
N VAL A 85 7.68 0.56 -1.63
CA VAL A 85 8.25 0.71 -0.29
C VAL A 85 7.82 -0.42 0.63
N LEU A 86 6.53 -0.74 0.67
CA LEU A 86 5.98 -1.79 1.53
C LEU A 86 6.58 -3.16 1.19
N ARG A 87 6.76 -3.41 -0.11
CA ARG A 87 7.44 -4.59 -0.61
C ARG A 87 8.89 -4.70 -0.16
N ALA A 88 9.67 -3.64 -0.36
CA ALA A 88 11.07 -3.60 0.07
C ALA A 88 11.17 -3.79 1.59
N ALA A 89 10.29 -3.13 2.35
CA ALA A 89 10.23 -3.25 3.80
C ALA A 89 9.88 -4.67 4.25
N ALA A 90 8.91 -5.34 3.60
CA ALA A 90 8.52 -6.71 3.92
C ALA A 90 9.67 -7.71 3.65
N LEU A 91 10.34 -7.58 2.52
CA LEU A 91 11.52 -8.39 2.20
C LEU A 91 12.69 -8.12 3.16
N GLY A 92 12.85 -6.87 3.61
CA GLY A 92 13.81 -6.51 4.65
C GLY A 92 13.48 -7.17 5.99
N GLN A 93 12.21 -7.19 6.41
CA GLN A 93 11.78 -7.90 7.62
C GLN A 93 12.02 -9.42 7.53
N LEU A 94 11.87 -10.00 6.33
CA LEU A 94 12.16 -11.41 6.06
C LEU A 94 13.66 -11.73 6.00
N GLY A 95 14.54 -10.73 5.91
CA GLY A 95 15.97 -10.95 5.66
C GLY A 95 16.24 -11.54 4.28
N SER A 96 15.39 -11.24 3.28
CA SER A 96 15.56 -11.74 1.92
C SER A 96 16.70 -11.03 1.19
N ASP A 97 17.51 -11.78 0.44
CA ASP A 97 18.57 -11.23 -0.42
C ASP A 97 18.03 -10.28 -1.51
N GLN A 98 16.73 -10.37 -1.83
CA GLN A 98 16.08 -9.49 -2.80
C GLN A 98 15.69 -8.12 -2.22
N ALA A 99 15.80 -7.93 -0.90
CA ALA A 99 15.34 -6.70 -0.24
C ALA A 99 16.06 -5.45 -0.74
N GLY A 100 17.39 -5.54 -0.91
CA GLY A 100 18.19 -4.42 -1.42
C GLY A 100 17.82 -4.02 -2.85
N ALA A 101 17.63 -5.01 -3.74
CA ALA A 101 17.20 -4.76 -5.12
C ALA A 101 15.81 -4.09 -5.17
N ARG A 102 14.88 -4.50 -4.29
CA ARG A 102 13.55 -3.87 -4.24
C ARG A 102 13.55 -2.50 -3.60
N LEU A 103 14.46 -2.25 -2.66
CA LEU A 103 14.70 -0.92 -2.13
C LEU A 103 15.29 0.01 -3.20
N ASP A 104 16.19 -0.50 -4.06
CA ASP A 104 16.67 0.19 -5.26
C ASP A 104 15.54 0.53 -6.23
N ASP A 105 14.67 -0.43 -6.55
CA ASP A 105 13.50 -0.22 -7.42
C ASP A 105 12.48 0.78 -6.84
N ALA A 106 12.40 0.87 -5.52
CA ALA A 106 11.62 1.89 -4.81
C ALA A 106 12.24 3.30 -4.94
N GLY A 107 13.46 3.41 -5.46
CA GLY A 107 14.15 4.66 -5.72
C GLY A 107 14.97 5.17 -4.54
N HIS A 108 15.41 4.31 -3.61
CA HIS A 108 16.12 4.80 -2.41
C HIS A 108 17.42 5.56 -2.69
N ARG A 109 17.99 5.39 -3.89
CA ARG A 109 19.17 6.12 -4.34
C ARG A 109 18.87 7.58 -4.71
N THR A 110 17.60 7.97 -4.82
CA THR A 110 17.24 9.36 -5.07
C THR A 110 17.36 10.18 -3.78
N PRO A 111 17.91 11.41 -3.84
CA PRO A 111 17.99 12.30 -2.67
C PRO A 111 16.63 12.58 -2.02
N GLU A 112 15.54 12.47 -2.80
CA GLU A 112 14.20 12.79 -2.37
C GLU A 112 13.47 11.64 -1.68
N PHE A 113 14.00 10.41 -1.71
CA PHE A 113 13.31 9.20 -1.25
C PHE A 113 12.69 9.36 0.13
N GLU A 114 13.44 9.89 1.10
CA GLU A 114 12.95 10.05 2.45
C GLU A 114 11.89 11.13 2.59
N ARG A 115 12.04 12.22 1.82
CA ARG A 115 11.06 13.29 1.80
C ARG A 115 9.77 12.76 1.21
N THR A 116 9.84 12.05 0.08
CA THR A 116 8.70 11.37 -0.53
C THR A 116 8.08 10.36 0.43
N PHE A 117 8.88 9.55 1.13
CA PHE A 117 8.38 8.64 2.16
C PHE A 117 7.56 9.37 3.22
N ARG A 118 8.11 10.42 3.84
CA ARG A 118 7.38 11.19 4.86
C ARG A 118 6.11 11.81 4.31
N GLU A 119 6.16 12.40 3.11
CA GLU A 119 5.03 13.03 2.45
C GLU A 119 3.92 12.01 2.14
N GLU A 120 4.24 10.83 1.62
CA GLU A 120 3.26 9.79 1.31
C GLU A 120 2.66 9.18 2.60
N MET A 121 3.47 8.91 3.63
CA MET A 121 2.96 8.42 4.91
C MET A 121 1.96 9.43 5.53
N ALA A 122 2.26 10.73 5.43
CA ALA A 122 1.38 11.80 5.92
C ALA A 122 0.12 11.96 5.04
N ARG A 123 0.27 11.92 3.71
CA ARG A 123 -0.84 12.04 2.75
C ARG A 123 -1.88 10.94 2.95
N HIS A 124 -1.43 9.73 3.23
CA HIS A 124 -2.32 8.60 3.52
C HIS A 124 -2.79 8.55 4.97
N HIS A 125 -2.42 9.50 5.82
CA HIS A 125 -2.76 9.54 7.24
C HIS A 125 -2.43 8.24 7.98
N PHE A 126 -1.36 7.55 7.58
CA PHE A 126 -0.95 6.33 8.27
C PHE A 126 -0.55 6.63 9.71
N LYS A 127 -0.91 5.73 10.61
CA LYS A 127 -0.58 5.88 12.02
C LYS A 127 0.95 5.84 12.19
N PRO A 128 1.53 6.66 13.10
CA PRO A 128 2.98 6.74 13.28
C PRO A 128 3.66 5.39 13.53
N ALA A 129 3.02 4.49 14.27
CA ALA A 129 3.55 3.15 14.55
C ALA A 129 3.70 2.29 13.28
N LEU A 130 2.77 2.39 12.34
CA LEU A 130 2.86 1.68 11.06
C LEU A 130 4.00 2.24 10.21
N SER A 131 4.09 3.57 10.10
CA SER A 131 5.18 4.23 9.37
C SER A 131 6.56 3.92 9.96
N ALA A 132 6.67 3.85 11.30
CA ALA A 132 7.90 3.46 11.99
C ALA A 132 8.27 1.99 11.69
N SER A 133 7.31 1.06 11.75
CA SER A 133 7.54 -0.35 11.41
C SER A 133 7.99 -0.53 9.94
N ILE A 134 7.36 0.19 9.01
CA ILE A 134 7.78 0.17 7.59
C ILE A 134 9.22 0.68 7.45
N LYS A 135 9.54 1.79 8.13
CA LYS A 135 10.90 2.36 8.16
C LYS A 135 11.93 1.35 8.70
N GLU A 136 11.61 0.61 9.75
CA GLU A 136 12.49 -0.46 10.27
C GLU A 136 12.72 -1.56 9.22
N GLY A 137 11.68 -1.98 8.51
CA GLY A 137 11.80 -2.93 7.41
C GLY A 137 12.72 -2.41 6.29
N LEU A 138 12.62 -1.12 5.93
CA LEU A 138 13.51 -0.52 4.94
C LEU A 138 14.96 -0.45 5.42
N VAL A 139 15.20 -0.16 6.69
CA VAL A 139 16.56 -0.20 7.28
C VAL A 139 17.15 -1.60 7.17
N LYS A 140 16.36 -2.64 7.45
CA LYS A 140 16.78 -4.04 7.26
C LYS A 140 17.02 -4.39 5.78
N ALA A 141 16.30 -3.75 4.87
CA ALA A 141 16.53 -3.86 3.42
C ALA A 141 17.78 -3.11 2.93
N GLY A 142 18.47 -2.36 3.80
CA GLY A 142 19.71 -1.65 3.48
C GLY A 142 19.59 -0.13 3.45
N LEU A 143 18.45 0.45 3.86
CA LEU A 143 18.31 1.90 3.99
C LEU A 143 19.23 2.42 5.11
N LYS A 144 20.12 3.35 4.79
CA LYS A 144 21.08 3.90 5.76
C LYS A 144 20.36 4.70 6.84
N SER A 145 20.55 4.35 8.10
CA SER A 145 19.90 4.99 9.25
C SER A 145 20.27 6.48 9.44
N SER A 146 21.43 6.91 8.95
CA SER A 146 21.92 8.30 9.06
C SER A 146 21.11 9.30 8.24
N ALA A 147 20.36 8.83 7.25
CA ALA A 147 19.48 9.69 6.47
C ALA A 147 18.19 10.01 7.28
N LEU A 148 17.81 9.11 8.20
CA LEU A 148 16.55 9.18 8.95
C LEU A 148 16.66 9.73 10.40
N ALA A 149 17.84 10.19 10.82
CA ALA A 149 18.12 10.62 12.19
C ALA A 149 17.78 12.11 12.50
N SER A 150 17.46 12.92 11.49
CA SER A 150 17.30 14.38 11.66
C SER A 150 15.83 14.87 11.75
N ALA A 151 14.85 14.01 12.01
CA ALA A 151 13.43 14.43 12.01
C ALA A 151 12.53 13.64 12.97
N MET A 152 12.96 13.41 14.21
CA MET A 152 12.07 13.09 15.33
C MET A 152 12.08 14.23 16.34
#